data_AF-A0A7S2E4B4-F1
#
_entry.id   AF-A0A7S2E4B4-F1
#
_cell.length_a   1.000
_cell.length_b   1.000
_cell.length_c   1.000
_cell.angle_alpha   90.00
_cell.angle_beta   90.00
_cell.angle_gamma   90.00
#
_symmetry.space_group_name_H-M   'P 1'
#
loop_
_entity.id
_entity.type
_entity.pdbx_description
1 polymer ?
#
loop_
_entity_poly.entity_id
_entity_poly.type
_entity_poly.pdbx_seq_one_letter_code
_entity_poly.pdbx_strand_id
1 'polypeptide(L)'
;SDESKKEKPSSKRIFPGEDKELITRILNGDFLTPEDLCAVFNINRQRTMHGKPMLVPNVKKYEEEKDLIGNLRSHAKDSFRSRLATFDCLIAQITGADPEKELSEICVLYNAAIYSDEKLMKENSCNLGQWFSDYLMDNGYHPHISSFLIKEMIISAFPPFTQDKEYTPDNIHQALRRRRHTLQKYAEVNEKEIHLENI
;
A
#
# COMPACT_ATOMS: atom_id res chain seq x y z
N SER A 1 1.83 -38.01 6.84
CA SER A 1 1.10 -36.74 7.01
C SER A 1 0.88 -36.16 5.63
N ASP A 2 -0.37 -36.17 5.19
CA ASP A 2 -0.76 -35.82 3.82
C ASP A 2 -0.87 -34.28 3.70
N GLU A 3 0.27 -33.61 3.51
CA GLU A 3 0.32 -32.16 3.23
C GLU A 3 0.13 -31.85 1.73
N SER A 4 -0.15 -32.85 0.90
CA SER A 4 -0.39 -32.68 -0.51
C SER A 4 -1.83 -32.20 -0.75
N LYS A 5 -1.98 -30.96 -1.23
CA LYS A 5 -3.24 -30.24 -1.61
C LYS A 5 -3.84 -29.28 -0.58
N LYS A 6 -3.03 -28.50 0.16
CA LYS A 6 -3.52 -27.16 0.56
C LYS A 6 -3.62 -26.29 -0.69
N GLU A 7 -4.83 -26.12 -1.20
CA GLU A 7 -5.13 -25.23 -2.33
C GLU A 7 -4.58 -23.84 -2.01
N LYS A 8 -3.81 -23.23 -2.94
CA LYS A 8 -3.25 -21.90 -2.71
C LYS A 8 -4.39 -20.92 -2.38
N PRO A 9 -4.21 -20.02 -1.40
CA PRO A 9 -5.17 -18.96 -1.11
C PRO A 9 -5.57 -18.25 -2.41
N SER A 10 -6.85 -17.93 -2.55
CA SER A 10 -7.40 -17.37 -3.80
C SER A 10 -6.73 -16.03 -4.17
N SER A 11 -6.28 -15.26 -3.18
CA SER A 11 -5.46 -14.04 -3.34
C SER A 11 -4.08 -14.29 -3.97
N LYS A 12 -3.55 -15.52 -3.89
CA LYS A 12 -2.25 -15.95 -4.47
C LYS A 12 -2.38 -16.64 -5.82
N ARG A 13 -3.58 -16.66 -6.42
CA ARG A 13 -3.83 -17.27 -7.74
C ARG A 13 -3.62 -16.25 -8.85
N ILE A 14 -3.10 -16.71 -9.98
CA ILE A 14 -3.04 -15.96 -11.23
C ILE A 14 -4.23 -16.40 -12.09
N PHE A 15 -5.03 -15.45 -12.56
CA PHE A 15 -6.18 -15.72 -13.41
C PHE A 15 -5.81 -15.64 -14.90
N PRO A 16 -6.57 -16.30 -15.80
CA PRO A 16 -6.35 -16.18 -17.24
C PRO A 16 -6.41 -14.71 -17.71
N GLY A 17 -5.43 -14.32 -18.53
CA GLY A 17 -5.32 -12.97 -19.09
C GLY A 17 -4.54 -11.97 -18.22
N GLU A 18 -4.14 -12.34 -17.00
CA GLU A 18 -3.33 -11.46 -16.16
C GLU A 18 -1.83 -11.57 -16.45
N ASP A 19 -1.09 -10.49 -16.19
CA ASP A 19 0.36 -10.45 -16.28
C ASP A 19 0.98 -11.36 -15.22
N LYS A 20 1.45 -12.53 -15.66
CA LYS A 20 2.02 -13.55 -14.78
C LYS A 20 3.30 -13.08 -14.10
N GLU A 21 4.14 -12.33 -14.81
CA GLU A 21 5.44 -11.91 -14.30
C GLU A 21 5.26 -10.84 -13.22
N LEU A 22 4.43 -9.84 -13.49
CA LEU A 22 4.09 -8.81 -12.51
C LEU A 22 3.42 -9.43 -11.27
N ILE A 23 2.47 -10.35 -11.44
CA ILE A 23 1.81 -10.99 -10.29
C ILE A 23 2.80 -11.81 -9.46
N THR A 24 3.70 -12.56 -10.10
CA THR A 24 4.74 -13.28 -9.37
C THR A 24 5.61 -12.33 -8.56
N ARG A 25 6.04 -11.20 -9.14
CA ARG A 25 6.82 -10.18 -8.42
C ARG A 25 6.06 -9.61 -7.22
N ILE A 26 4.78 -9.27 -7.38
CA ILE A 26 3.91 -8.79 -6.29
C ILE A 26 3.82 -9.83 -5.16
N LEU A 27 3.55 -11.09 -5.51
CA LEU A 27 3.36 -12.16 -4.54
C LEU A 27 4.66 -12.58 -3.85
N ASN A 28 5.81 -12.31 -4.47
CA ASN A 28 7.12 -12.50 -3.85
C ASN A 28 7.52 -11.33 -2.94
N GLY A 29 6.86 -10.17 -3.05
CA GLY A 29 7.27 -8.95 -2.35
C GLY A 29 8.50 -8.31 -3.00
N ASP A 30 8.65 -8.45 -4.32
CA ASP A 30 9.72 -7.79 -5.05
C ASP A 30 9.46 -6.29 -5.17
N PHE A 31 10.54 -5.54 -5.39
CA PHE A 31 10.44 -4.12 -5.67
C PHE A 31 9.53 -3.88 -6.88
N LEU A 32 8.59 -2.94 -6.74
CA LEU A 32 7.64 -2.54 -7.77
C LEU A 32 7.96 -1.11 -8.21
N THR A 33 8.08 -0.92 -9.52
CA THR A 33 8.24 0.40 -10.15
C THR A 33 6.95 1.22 -10.04
N PRO A 34 7.00 2.55 -10.25
CA PRO A 34 5.81 3.39 -10.38
C PRO A 34 4.76 2.85 -11.36
N GLU A 35 5.21 2.30 -12.49
CA GLU A 35 4.38 1.67 -13.52
C GLU A 35 3.74 0.38 -13.01
N ASP A 36 4.52 -0.47 -12.34
CA ASP A 36 4.02 -1.70 -11.71
C ASP A 36 2.91 -1.38 -10.69
N LEU A 37 3.10 -0.35 -9.86
CA LEU A 37 2.10 0.06 -8.85
C LEU A 37 0.78 0.50 -9.50
N CYS A 38 0.83 1.20 -10.64
CA CYS A 38 -0.35 1.56 -11.41
C CYS A 38 -1.03 0.31 -12.00
N ALA A 39 -0.24 -0.62 -12.57
CA ALA A 39 -0.75 -1.88 -13.08
C ALA A 39 -1.41 -2.73 -11.98
N VAL A 40 -0.81 -2.82 -10.78
CA VAL A 40 -1.39 -3.50 -9.62
C VAL A 40 -2.75 -2.93 -9.25
N PHE A 41 -2.87 -1.59 -9.23
CA PHE A 41 -4.14 -0.93 -8.93
C PHE A 41 -5.21 -1.33 -9.95
N ASN A 42 -4.88 -1.32 -11.24
CA ASN A 42 -5.81 -1.71 -12.30
C ASN A 42 -6.19 -3.19 -12.24
N ILE A 43 -5.22 -4.09 -12.01
CA ILE A 43 -5.48 -5.53 -11.81
C ILE A 43 -6.45 -5.73 -10.64
N ASN A 44 -6.20 -5.07 -9.51
CA ASN A 44 -7.07 -5.17 -8.34
C ASN A 44 -8.46 -4.57 -8.58
N ARG A 45 -8.57 -3.44 -9.30
CA ARG A 45 -9.88 -2.91 -9.74
C ARG A 45 -10.63 -3.95 -10.56
N GLN A 46 -9.99 -4.53 -11.57
CA GLN A 46 -10.60 -5.55 -12.41
C GLN A 46 -11.00 -6.80 -11.62
N ARG A 47 -10.13 -7.29 -10.74
CA ARG A 47 -10.45 -8.43 -9.88
C ARG A 47 -11.68 -8.17 -9.03
N THR A 48 -11.74 -7.03 -8.35
CA THR A 48 -12.89 -6.68 -7.50
C THR A 48 -14.18 -6.57 -8.31
N MET A 49 -14.16 -5.92 -9.48
CA MET A 49 -15.34 -5.81 -10.35
C MET A 49 -15.86 -7.18 -10.85
N HIS A 50 -15.01 -8.21 -10.86
CA HIS A 50 -15.37 -9.58 -11.22
C HIS A 50 -15.53 -10.50 -10.00
N GLY A 51 -15.65 -9.94 -8.78
CA GLY A 51 -15.81 -10.72 -7.55
C GLY A 51 -14.60 -11.59 -7.19
N LYS A 52 -13.42 -11.28 -7.74
CA LYS A 52 -12.16 -11.98 -7.45
C LYS A 52 -11.40 -11.28 -6.32
N PRO A 53 -10.64 -12.02 -5.50
CA PRO A 53 -9.86 -11.46 -4.41
C PRO A 53 -8.71 -10.59 -4.93
N MET A 54 -8.46 -9.48 -4.25
CA MET A 54 -7.32 -8.61 -4.54
C MET A 54 -5.99 -9.33 -4.31
N LEU A 55 -4.99 -8.93 -5.09
CA LEU A 55 -3.59 -9.21 -4.83
C LEU A 55 -3.15 -8.45 -3.59
N VAL A 56 -2.58 -9.18 -2.64
CA VAL A 56 -1.95 -8.62 -1.46
C VAL A 56 -0.45 -8.89 -1.59
N PRO A 57 0.40 -7.85 -1.71
CA PRO A 57 1.84 -8.02 -1.77
C PRO A 57 2.37 -8.75 -0.53
N ASN A 58 3.36 -9.61 -0.72
CA ASN A 58 4.05 -10.23 0.41
C ASN A 58 4.98 -9.21 1.07
N VAL A 59 5.06 -9.24 2.41
CA VAL A 59 6.01 -8.42 3.16
C VAL A 59 7.24 -9.28 3.45
N LYS A 60 8.37 -8.93 2.85
CA LYS A 60 9.66 -9.59 3.13
C LYS A 60 10.16 -9.22 4.52
N LYS A 61 11.10 -9.99 5.06
CA LYS A 61 11.80 -9.61 6.29
C LYS A 61 12.78 -8.49 6.01
N TYR A 62 13.07 -7.69 7.03
CA TYR A 62 14.06 -6.61 6.96
C TYR A 62 15.41 -7.11 6.44
N GLU A 63 15.89 -8.24 6.96
CA GLU A 63 17.17 -8.86 6.54
C GLU A 63 17.24 -9.20 5.05
N GLU A 64 16.11 -9.49 4.41
CA GLU A 64 16.05 -9.80 2.98
C GLU A 64 16.12 -8.54 2.10
N GLU A 65 15.85 -7.36 2.69
CA GLU A 65 15.74 -6.09 1.99
C GLU A 65 16.74 -5.03 2.46
N LYS A 66 17.51 -5.29 3.52
CA LYS A 66 18.37 -4.28 4.14
C LYS A 66 19.39 -3.67 3.16
N ASP A 67 19.96 -4.49 2.29
CA ASP A 67 20.91 -4.06 1.27
C ASP A 67 20.23 -3.29 0.12
N LEU A 68 18.89 -3.33 0.05
CA LEU A 68 18.06 -2.63 -0.92
C LEU A 68 17.46 -1.33 -0.37
N ILE A 69 17.65 -0.99 0.91
CA ILE A 69 17.07 0.22 1.52
C ILE A 69 17.46 1.48 0.77
N GLY A 70 18.70 1.58 0.30
CA GLY A 70 19.16 2.70 -0.53
C GLY A 70 18.33 2.84 -1.81
N ASN A 71 18.02 1.72 -2.47
CA ASN A 71 17.16 1.68 -3.65
C ASN A 71 15.70 2.02 -3.30
N LEU A 72 15.17 1.49 -2.20
CA LEU A 72 13.81 1.83 -1.75
C LEU A 72 13.69 3.33 -1.49
N ARG A 73 14.70 3.94 -0.86
CA ARG A 73 14.74 5.38 -0.58
C ARG A 73 14.82 6.21 -1.86
N SER A 74 15.71 5.83 -2.80
CA SER A 74 15.89 6.59 -4.04
C SER A 74 14.63 6.59 -4.92
N HIS A 75 13.83 5.53 -4.89
CA HIS A 75 12.59 5.42 -5.65
C HIS A 75 11.33 5.87 -4.88
N ALA A 76 11.43 6.11 -3.56
CA ALA A 76 10.27 6.44 -2.73
C ALA A 76 9.51 7.66 -3.27
N LYS A 77 10.24 8.67 -3.75
CA LYS A 77 9.67 9.88 -4.33
C LYS A 77 8.78 9.58 -5.55
N ASP A 78 9.27 8.80 -6.50
CA ASP A 78 8.52 8.48 -7.71
C ASP A 78 7.34 7.55 -7.41
N SER A 79 7.50 6.63 -6.46
CA SER A 79 6.40 5.83 -5.93
C SER A 79 5.30 6.70 -5.31
N PHE A 80 5.66 7.71 -4.50
CA PHE A 80 4.68 8.64 -3.94
C PHE A 80 3.99 9.46 -5.03
N ARG A 81 4.72 9.94 -6.05
CA ARG A 81 4.16 10.69 -7.17
C ARG A 81 3.20 9.87 -8.03
N SER A 82 3.55 8.62 -8.35
CA SER A 82 2.64 7.71 -9.06
C SER A 82 1.36 7.45 -8.26
N ARG A 83 1.49 7.28 -6.94
CA ARG A 83 0.33 7.09 -6.07
C ARG A 83 -0.52 8.35 -5.93
N LEU A 84 0.07 9.55 -5.94
CA LEU A 84 -0.64 10.82 -6.01
C LEU A 84 -1.45 10.92 -7.30
N ALA A 85 -0.83 10.63 -8.45
CA ALA A 85 -1.52 10.62 -9.74
C ALA A 85 -2.72 9.66 -9.76
N THR A 86 -2.59 8.50 -9.10
CA THR A 86 -3.72 7.57 -8.92
C THR A 86 -4.87 8.23 -8.16
N PHE A 87 -4.59 8.91 -7.05
CA PHE A 87 -5.64 9.59 -6.27
C PHE A 87 -6.22 10.80 -7.00
N ASP A 88 -5.41 11.54 -7.76
CA ASP A 88 -5.88 12.63 -8.62
C ASP A 88 -6.88 12.11 -9.66
N CYS A 89 -6.56 10.99 -10.32
CA CYS A 89 -7.48 10.33 -11.25
C CYS A 89 -8.78 9.89 -10.57
N LEU A 90 -8.71 9.27 -9.39
CA LEU A 90 -9.91 8.83 -8.67
C LEU A 90 -10.78 10.02 -8.23
N ILE A 91 -10.16 11.10 -7.74
CA ILE A 91 -10.88 12.33 -7.37
C ILE A 91 -11.53 12.96 -8.60
N ALA A 92 -10.82 13.01 -9.73
CA ALA A 92 -11.36 13.54 -10.98
C ALA A 92 -12.57 12.70 -11.47
N GLN A 93 -12.49 11.36 -11.39
CA GLN A 93 -13.56 10.44 -11.77
C GLN A 93 -14.85 10.70 -11.00
N ILE A 94 -14.78 10.82 -9.67
CA ILE A 94 -15.96 11.07 -8.83
C ILE A 94 -16.51 12.51 -8.93
N THR A 95 -15.78 13.41 -9.59
CA THR A 95 -16.27 14.76 -9.93
C THR A 95 -16.68 14.87 -11.41
N GLY A 96 -16.67 13.76 -12.14
CA GLY A 96 -16.91 13.69 -13.58
C GLY A 96 -18.38 13.57 -13.96
N ALA A 97 -18.62 12.95 -15.12
CA ALA A 97 -19.93 12.90 -15.76
C ALA A 97 -20.94 11.96 -15.07
N ASP A 98 -20.48 10.90 -14.39
CA ASP A 98 -21.32 9.93 -13.66
C ASP A 98 -20.78 9.70 -12.24
N PRO A 99 -20.92 10.69 -11.35
CA PRO A 99 -20.31 10.64 -10.03
C PRO A 99 -20.89 9.54 -9.15
N GLU A 100 -22.18 9.23 -9.26
CA GLU A 100 -22.84 8.23 -8.41
C GLU A 100 -22.32 6.81 -8.68
N LYS A 101 -22.18 6.45 -9.95
CA LYS A 101 -21.62 5.15 -10.34
C LYS A 101 -20.16 5.03 -9.92
N GLU A 102 -19.33 6.04 -10.21
CA GLU A 102 -17.91 6.02 -9.87
C GLU A 102 -17.69 5.97 -8.35
N LEU A 103 -18.48 6.71 -7.57
CA LEU A 103 -18.46 6.63 -6.11
C LEU A 103 -18.77 5.21 -5.62
N SER A 104 -19.81 4.58 -6.17
CA SER A 104 -20.18 3.21 -5.81
C SER A 104 -19.05 2.22 -6.11
N GLU A 105 -18.47 2.26 -7.32
CA GLU A 105 -17.37 1.38 -7.71
C GLU A 105 -16.13 1.56 -6.81
N ILE A 106 -15.78 2.81 -6.48
CA ILE A 106 -14.62 3.10 -5.63
C ILE A 106 -14.87 2.64 -4.19
N CYS A 107 -16.08 2.83 -3.64
CA CYS A 107 -16.43 2.28 -2.32
C CYS A 107 -16.29 0.76 -2.30
N VAL A 108 -16.82 0.07 -3.32
CA VAL A 108 -16.67 -1.40 -3.45
C VAL A 108 -15.20 -1.79 -3.52
N LEU A 109 -14.39 -1.09 -4.31
CA LEU A 109 -12.95 -1.35 -4.44
C LEU A 109 -12.21 -1.24 -3.10
N TYR A 110 -12.47 -0.19 -2.33
CA TYR A 110 -11.78 0.04 -1.06
C TYR A 110 -12.31 -0.86 0.06
N ASN A 111 -13.60 -1.16 0.08
CA ASN A 111 -14.18 -2.11 1.04
C ASN A 111 -13.70 -3.54 0.76
N ALA A 112 -13.49 -3.93 -0.50
CA ALA A 112 -12.87 -5.21 -0.85
C ALA A 112 -11.44 -5.33 -0.31
N ALA A 113 -10.72 -4.22 -0.17
CA ALA A 113 -9.39 -4.22 0.45
C ALA A 113 -9.47 -4.42 1.97
N ILE A 114 -10.42 -3.76 2.64
CA ILE A 114 -10.66 -3.89 4.10
C ILE A 114 -11.10 -5.32 4.45
N TYR A 115 -12.02 -5.87 3.67
CA TYR A 115 -12.63 -7.19 3.91
C TYR A 115 -11.98 -8.31 3.11
N SER A 116 -10.71 -8.12 2.75
CA SER A 116 -9.89 -9.19 2.16
C SER A 116 -9.63 -10.32 3.17
N ASP A 117 -8.88 -11.34 2.77
CA ASP A 117 -8.52 -12.47 3.65
C ASP A 117 -7.91 -11.99 4.98
N GLU A 118 -8.71 -12.03 6.06
CA GLU A 118 -8.36 -11.49 7.36
C GLU A 118 -7.08 -12.11 7.92
N LYS A 119 -6.88 -13.42 7.65
CA LYS A 119 -5.68 -14.13 8.09
C LYS A 119 -4.46 -13.56 7.38
N LEU A 120 -4.54 -13.40 6.06
CA LEU A 120 -3.44 -12.83 5.27
C LEU A 120 -3.16 -11.37 5.66
N MET A 121 -4.19 -10.57 5.92
CA MET A 121 -4.02 -9.20 6.43
C MET A 121 -3.27 -9.17 7.77
N LYS A 122 -3.67 -10.01 8.73
CA LYS A 122 -3.03 -10.09 10.05
C LYS A 122 -1.58 -10.55 9.94
N GLU A 123 -1.32 -11.56 9.11
CA GLU A 123 0.03 -12.07 8.84
C GLU A 123 0.93 -10.98 8.25
N ASN A 124 0.48 -10.30 7.18
CA ASN A 124 1.26 -9.25 6.55
C ASN A 124 1.44 -8.03 7.47
N SER A 125 0.44 -7.67 8.27
CA SER A 125 0.55 -6.58 9.24
C SER A 125 1.58 -6.89 10.34
N CYS A 126 1.62 -8.14 10.81
CA CYS A 126 2.62 -8.61 11.75
C CYS A 126 4.03 -8.55 11.13
N ASN A 127 4.19 -9.06 9.90
CA ASN A 127 5.46 -9.05 9.20
C ASN A 127 5.97 -7.61 8.96
N LEU A 128 5.09 -6.67 8.59
CA LEU A 128 5.46 -5.26 8.42
C LEU A 128 5.86 -4.61 9.75
N GLY A 129 5.15 -4.93 10.83
CA GLY A 129 5.52 -4.47 12.18
C GLY A 129 6.90 -4.97 12.61
N GLN A 130 7.20 -6.24 12.33
CA GLN A 130 8.52 -6.81 12.59
C GLN A 130 9.60 -6.14 11.74
N TRP A 131 9.37 -6.00 10.43
CA TRP A 131 10.27 -5.31 9.51
C TRP A 131 10.62 -3.90 10.00
N PHE A 132 9.60 -3.14 10.43
CA PHE A 132 9.78 -1.79 10.95
C PHE A 132 10.57 -1.76 12.26
N SER A 133 10.30 -2.70 13.17
CA SER A 133 11.05 -2.83 14.42
C SER A 133 12.52 -3.14 14.17
N ASP A 134 12.80 -4.07 13.24
CA ASP A 134 14.17 -4.44 12.86
C ASP A 134 14.90 -3.27 12.21
N TYR A 135 14.25 -2.57 11.27
CA TYR A 135 14.78 -1.34 10.66
C TYR A 135 15.17 -0.29 11.71
N LEU A 136 14.30 -0.06 12.70
CA LEU A 136 14.57 0.93 13.74
C LEU A 136 15.81 0.55 14.55
N MET A 137 15.92 -0.70 15.00
CA MET A 137 17.06 -1.17 15.78
C MET A 137 18.38 -1.04 14.99
N ASP A 138 18.38 -1.43 13.72
CA ASP A 138 19.56 -1.36 12.86
C ASP A 138 19.98 0.07 12.50
N ASN A 139 19.05 1.03 12.57
CA ASN A 139 19.33 2.46 12.36
C ASN A 139 19.55 3.23 13.67
N GLY A 140 19.88 2.53 14.76
CA GLY A 140 20.28 3.15 16.03
C GLY A 140 19.14 3.67 16.90
N TYR A 141 17.88 3.35 16.56
CA TYR A 141 16.77 3.60 17.45
C TYR A 141 16.71 2.52 18.54
N HIS A 142 16.16 2.89 19.69
CA HIS A 142 15.97 1.97 20.81
C HIS A 142 14.49 1.92 21.22
N PRO A 143 13.64 1.16 20.50
CA PRO A 143 12.19 1.19 20.72
C PRO A 143 11.75 0.87 22.14
N HIS A 144 12.51 0.07 22.87
CA HIS A 144 12.20 -0.31 24.25
C HIS A 144 12.31 0.86 25.24
N ILE A 145 13.23 1.82 25.04
CA ILE A 145 13.35 3.03 25.90
C ILE A 145 12.65 4.26 25.31
N SER A 146 12.45 4.32 23.99
CA SER A 146 11.83 5.46 23.29
C SER A 146 10.41 5.16 22.79
N SER A 147 9.74 4.14 23.35
CA SER A 147 8.45 3.65 22.86
C SER A 147 7.36 4.73 22.79
N PHE A 148 7.33 5.66 23.74
CA PHE A 148 6.37 6.77 23.74
C PHE A 148 6.61 7.71 22.56
N LEU A 149 7.84 8.20 22.40
CA LEU A 149 8.22 9.09 21.30
C LEU A 149 7.98 8.43 19.93
N ILE A 150 8.35 7.16 19.77
CA ILE A 150 8.15 6.44 18.50
C ILE A 150 6.65 6.29 18.19
N LYS A 151 5.79 6.03 19.19
CA LYS A 151 4.34 6.02 18.97
C LYS A 151 3.82 7.38 18.49
N GLU A 152 4.27 8.47 19.09
CA GLU A 152 3.90 9.82 18.67
C GLU A 152 4.37 10.13 17.25
N MET A 153 5.60 9.73 16.89
CA MET A 153 6.12 9.82 15.52
C MET A 153 5.26 9.04 14.53
N ILE A 154 4.89 7.79 14.86
CA ILE A 154 4.03 6.95 14.01
C ILE A 154 2.66 7.62 13.83
N ILE A 155 2.01 8.07 14.90
CA ILE A 155 0.69 8.71 14.82
C ILE A 155 0.74 9.99 13.99
N SER A 156 1.81 10.78 14.12
CA SER A 156 2.02 12.00 13.34
C SER A 156 2.29 11.71 11.85
N ALA A 157 3.10 10.70 11.58
CA ALA A 157 3.47 10.27 10.23
C ALA A 157 2.32 9.58 9.48
N PHE A 158 1.52 8.77 10.16
CA PHE A 158 0.46 7.95 9.58
C PHE A 158 -0.92 8.34 10.12
N PRO A 159 -1.42 9.54 9.81
CA PRO A 159 -2.72 9.96 10.30
C PRO A 159 -3.84 9.08 9.70
N PRO A 160 -4.93 8.84 10.44
CA PRO A 160 -6.03 8.02 9.96
C PRO A 160 -6.69 8.65 8.73
N PHE A 161 -6.90 7.86 7.68
CA PHE A 161 -7.55 8.32 6.46
C PHE A 161 -9.08 8.40 6.61
N THR A 162 -9.66 7.49 7.39
CA THR A 162 -11.08 7.43 7.73
C THR A 162 -11.22 7.17 9.24
N GLN A 163 -12.33 7.63 9.82
CA GLN A 163 -12.74 7.25 11.18
C GLN A 163 -13.79 6.13 11.16
N ASP A 164 -14.37 5.87 10.00
CA ASP A 164 -15.39 4.86 9.79
C ASP A 164 -14.75 3.51 9.42
N LYS A 165 -15.46 2.43 9.73
CA LYS A 165 -15.03 1.07 9.39
C LYS A 165 -15.12 0.75 7.90
N GLU A 166 -15.95 1.48 7.17
CA GLU A 166 -16.27 1.25 5.76
C GLU A 166 -16.22 2.56 4.98
N TYR A 167 -15.95 2.43 3.68
CA TYR A 167 -16.09 3.51 2.72
C TYR A 167 -17.53 3.56 2.20
N THR A 168 -18.13 4.73 2.32
CA THR A 168 -19.45 5.07 1.79
C THR A 168 -19.33 6.23 0.81
N PRO A 169 -20.33 6.46 -0.06
CA PRO A 169 -20.33 7.64 -0.94
C PRO A 169 -20.12 8.96 -0.18
N ASP A 170 -20.58 9.06 1.07
CA ASP A 170 -20.48 10.26 1.89
C ASP A 170 -19.06 10.52 2.42
N ASN A 171 -18.29 9.46 2.74
CA ASN A 171 -16.98 9.61 3.38
C ASN A 171 -15.78 9.41 2.43
N ILE A 172 -15.96 8.73 1.29
CA ILE A 172 -14.85 8.31 0.42
C ILE A 172 -14.10 9.50 -0.15
N HIS A 173 -14.81 10.57 -0.53
CA HIS A 173 -14.18 11.77 -1.10
C HIS A 173 -13.24 12.45 -0.10
N GLN A 174 -13.66 12.57 1.17
CA GLN A 174 -12.79 13.13 2.21
C GLN A 174 -11.59 12.20 2.49
N ALA A 175 -11.81 10.88 2.51
CA ALA A 175 -10.74 9.92 2.73
C ALA A 175 -9.69 9.94 1.59
N LEU A 176 -10.11 10.04 0.33
CA LEU A 176 -9.21 10.19 -0.82
C LEU A 176 -8.38 11.47 -0.72
N ARG A 177 -8.99 12.60 -0.36
CA ARG A 177 -8.27 13.87 -0.16
C ARG A 177 -7.25 13.79 0.96
N ARG A 178 -7.58 13.16 2.09
CA ARG A 178 -6.64 12.95 3.21
C ARG A 178 -5.46 12.08 2.78
N ARG A 179 -5.72 10.96 2.10
CA ARG A 179 -4.67 10.08 1.55
C ARG A 179 -3.73 10.82 0.62
N ARG A 180 -4.29 11.57 -0.33
CA ARG A 180 -3.55 12.41 -1.27
C ARG A 180 -2.68 13.43 -0.52
N HIS A 181 -3.25 14.18 0.43
CA HIS A 181 -2.52 15.17 1.21
C HIS A 181 -1.35 14.57 1.99
N THR A 182 -1.56 13.42 2.65
CA THR A 182 -0.51 12.72 3.38
C THR A 182 0.64 12.30 2.45
N LEU A 183 0.34 11.70 1.30
CA LEU A 183 1.39 11.33 0.34
C LEU A 183 2.10 12.53 -0.28
N GLN A 184 1.39 13.64 -0.47
CA GLN A 184 1.99 14.88 -0.98
C GLN A 184 3.09 15.38 -0.05
N LYS A 185 2.85 15.37 1.27
CA LYS A 185 3.88 15.73 2.26
C LYS A 185 5.13 14.87 2.10
N TYR A 186 4.98 13.56 1.91
CA TYR A 186 6.12 12.67 1.73
C TYR A 186 6.86 12.88 0.41
N ALA A 187 6.13 13.19 -0.67
CA ALA A 187 6.73 13.52 -1.95
C ALA A 187 7.55 14.83 -1.87
N GLU A 188 7.10 15.81 -1.08
CA GLU A 188 7.75 17.12 -0.89
C GLU A 188 8.93 17.08 0.09
N VAL A 189 8.88 16.29 1.16
CA VAL A 189 9.99 16.16 2.13
C VAL A 189 11.25 15.62 1.45
N ASN A 190 11.09 14.63 0.57
CA ASN A 190 12.18 14.07 -0.21
C ASN A 190 12.83 15.11 -1.17
N GLU A 191 12.20 16.24 -1.45
CA GLU A 191 12.80 17.31 -2.28
C GLU A 191 13.77 18.18 -1.50
N LYS A 192 13.55 18.34 -0.19
CA LYS A 192 14.35 19.23 0.65
C LYS A 192 15.63 18.58 1.16
N GLU A 193 15.62 17.28 1.44
CA GLU A 193 16.81 16.56 1.93
C GLU A 193 17.91 16.42 0.84
N ILE A 194 17.53 16.24 -0.43
CA ILE A 194 18.48 16.22 -1.56
C ILE A 194 19.26 17.55 -1.66
N HIS A 195 18.71 18.66 -1.18
CA HIS A 195 19.40 19.94 -1.18
C HIS A 195 20.36 20.14 0.00
N LEU A 196 20.21 19.38 1.09
CA LEU A 196 21.07 19.50 2.28
C LEU A 196 22.33 18.63 2.20
N GLU A 197 22.32 17.55 1.41
CA GLU A 197 23.53 16.71 1.17
C GLU A 197 24.48 17.30 0.11
N ASN A 198 24.10 18.42 -0.53
CA ASN A 198 24.87 19.11 -1.57
C ASN A 198 25.44 20.47 -1.10
N ILE A 199 25.46 20.74 0.21
CA ILE A 199 26.05 21.93 0.85
C ILE A 199 27.13 21.46 1.84
#